data_AF-A0A9X1WZZ2-F1
#
_entry.id   AF-A0A9X1WZZ2-F1
#
_cell.length_a   1.000
_cell.length_b   1.000
_cell.length_c   1.000
_cell.angle_alpha   90.00
_cell.angle_beta   90.00
_cell.angle_gamma   90.00
#
_symmetry.space_group_name_H-M   'P 1'
#
loop_
_entity.id
_entity.type
_entity.pdbx_description
1 polymer ?
#
loop_
_entity_poly.entity_id
_entity_poly.type
_entity_poly.pdbx_seq_one_letter_code
_entity_poly.pdbx_strand_id
1 'polypeptide(L)'
;MNFKTFLTITFVLAANIVLAQKTVTPAEAALTDSICNCITHRDMSQVKTQQQAVAVFTECFGNHTALLMKVADERHVDATNASAMRQIGVDVGMNLLRTECDAYRKLSAMIAQNKVNQQSSERSDEGKLIRIDNKGFNYLVLLDDDKKEHSYLWLEQFAGSEKFVNGIGANLNKRFKITWKEIEVFLPVAKGYYATKQIIAVSPL
;
A
#
# COMPACT_ATOMS: atom_id res chain seq x y z
N MET A 1 -0.65 33.66 56.61
CA MET A 1 -1.58 32.88 55.76
C MET A 1 -0.73 31.88 54.99
N ASN A 2 -0.96 30.58 55.23
CA ASN A 2 0.06 29.54 55.16
C ASN A 2 0.27 28.93 53.76
N PHE A 3 1.54 28.83 53.36
CA PHE A 3 2.09 28.21 52.14
C PHE A 3 1.92 26.67 52.08
N LYS A 4 0.98 26.10 52.84
CA LYS A 4 0.82 24.64 53.02
C LYS A 4 -0.31 24.01 52.19
N THR A 5 -1.06 24.80 51.44
CA THR A 5 -2.29 24.33 50.76
C THR A 5 -2.17 24.28 49.23
N PHE A 6 -0.96 24.22 48.69
CA PHE A 6 -0.74 24.15 47.24
C PHE A 6 -0.03 22.87 46.76
N LEU A 7 0.23 21.92 47.68
CA LEU A 7 1.06 20.74 47.40
C LEU A 7 0.27 19.42 47.42
N THR A 8 -1.01 19.42 47.03
CA THR A 8 -1.88 18.23 47.12
C THR A 8 -2.89 18.10 45.97
N ILE A 9 -2.59 18.61 44.77
CA ILE A 9 -3.39 18.35 43.55
C ILE A 9 -2.46 18.10 42.34
N THR A 10 -1.47 17.22 42.50
CA THR A 10 -0.61 16.79 41.37
C THR A 10 -0.05 15.38 41.61
N PHE A 11 -0.92 14.46 41.98
CA PHE A 11 -0.62 13.04 42.04
C PHE A 11 -1.91 12.31 41.63
N VAL A 12 -1.82 11.30 40.77
CA VAL A 12 -2.94 10.55 40.15
C VAL A 12 -3.51 11.16 38.85
N LEU A 13 -2.64 11.43 37.87
CA LEU A 13 -3.02 11.44 36.45
C LEU A 13 -2.05 10.60 35.60
N ALA A 14 -1.56 9.51 36.18
CA ALA A 14 -0.60 8.59 35.57
C ALA A 14 -1.03 7.14 35.77
N ALA A 15 -2.22 6.78 35.28
CA ALA A 15 -2.60 5.40 35.01
C ALA A 15 -3.81 5.45 34.07
N ASN A 16 -3.89 4.51 33.12
CA ASN A 16 -4.87 4.39 32.03
C ASN A 16 -4.49 5.07 30.70
N ILE A 17 -3.20 5.05 30.32
CA ILE A 17 -2.92 4.69 28.91
C ILE A 17 -2.88 3.16 28.88
N VAL A 18 -4.06 2.55 28.96
CA VAL A 18 -4.21 1.18 28.47
C VAL A 18 -4.03 1.32 26.97
N LEU A 19 -2.81 1.05 26.48
CA LEU A 19 -2.63 0.70 25.08
C LEU A 19 -3.66 -0.39 24.82
N ALA A 20 -4.64 -0.12 23.97
CA ALA A 20 -5.58 -1.13 23.52
C ALA A 20 -4.76 -2.22 22.82
N GLN A 21 -4.27 -3.18 23.59
CA GLN A 21 -3.63 -4.38 23.09
C GLN A 21 -4.76 -5.12 22.37
N LYS A 22 -4.77 -5.03 21.03
CA LYS A 22 -5.64 -5.86 20.21
C LYS A 22 -5.31 -7.31 20.53
N THR A 23 -6.11 -7.93 21.38
CA THR A 23 -6.01 -9.34 21.71
C THR A 23 -6.46 -10.13 20.49
N VAL A 24 -5.68 -11.15 20.13
CA VAL A 24 -6.06 -12.11 19.09
C VAL A 24 -7.35 -12.79 19.54
N THR A 25 -8.38 -12.75 18.71
CA THR A 25 -9.67 -13.35 19.06
C THR A 25 -9.65 -14.86 18.81
N PRO A 26 -10.56 -15.66 19.41
CA PRO A 26 -10.61 -17.10 19.17
C PRO A 26 -10.80 -17.47 17.69
N ALA A 27 -11.67 -16.76 16.95
CA ALA A 27 -11.82 -17.01 15.52
C ALA A 27 -10.56 -16.67 14.73
N GLU A 28 -9.81 -15.64 15.17
CA GLU A 28 -8.57 -15.24 14.52
C GLU A 28 -7.46 -16.25 14.74
N ALA A 29 -7.32 -16.75 15.98
CA ALA A 29 -6.39 -17.83 16.28
C ALA A 29 -6.70 -19.09 15.45
N ALA A 30 -7.98 -19.50 15.40
CA ALA A 30 -8.41 -20.63 14.59
C ALA A 30 -8.16 -20.42 13.09
N LEU A 31 -8.35 -19.20 12.59
CA LEU A 31 -8.07 -18.84 11.20
C LEU A 31 -6.55 -18.94 10.91
N THR A 32 -5.71 -18.35 11.76
CA THR A 32 -4.25 -18.39 11.59
C THR A 32 -3.73 -19.83 11.67
N ASP A 33 -4.24 -20.64 12.58
CA ASP A 33 -3.85 -22.05 12.71
C ASP A 33 -4.26 -22.86 11.48
N SER A 34 -5.47 -22.65 10.98
CA SER A 34 -5.98 -23.34 9.78
C SER A 34 -5.17 -22.99 8.54
N ILE A 35 -4.87 -21.70 8.34
CA ILE A 35 -4.03 -21.24 7.22
C ILE A 35 -2.61 -21.83 7.35
N CYS A 36 -2.01 -21.75 8.54
CA CYS A 36 -0.67 -22.28 8.76
C CYS A 36 -0.60 -23.78 8.47
N ASN A 37 -1.59 -24.53 8.95
CA ASN A 37 -1.70 -25.96 8.72
C ASN A 37 -1.82 -26.28 7.23
N CYS A 38 -2.66 -25.53 6.50
CA CYS A 38 -2.82 -25.68 5.06
C CYS A 38 -1.48 -25.48 4.31
N ILE A 39 -0.75 -24.40 4.61
CA ILE A 39 0.51 -24.08 3.94
C ILE A 39 1.58 -25.13 4.27
N THR A 40 1.62 -25.61 5.51
CA THR A 40 2.59 -26.63 5.95
C THR A 40 2.43 -27.94 5.20
N HIS A 41 1.22 -28.28 4.76
CA HIS A 41 0.92 -29.47 3.96
C HIS A 41 1.11 -29.28 2.46
N ARG A 42 1.55 -28.10 2.00
CA ARG A 42 1.85 -27.86 0.58
C ARG A 42 3.30 -28.24 0.28
N ASP A 43 3.51 -28.82 -0.90
CA ASP A 43 4.87 -29.08 -1.40
C ASP A 43 5.52 -27.77 -1.85
N MET A 44 6.27 -27.16 -0.93
CA MET A 44 6.97 -25.89 -1.16
C MET A 44 8.09 -26.00 -2.20
N SER A 45 8.53 -27.21 -2.60
CA SER A 45 9.52 -27.37 -3.67
C SER A 45 8.98 -27.05 -5.07
N GLN A 46 7.64 -27.10 -5.23
CA GLN A 46 6.94 -26.75 -6.47
C GLN A 46 6.66 -25.24 -6.59
N VAL A 47 6.78 -24.50 -5.48
CA VAL A 47 6.54 -23.06 -5.45
C VAL A 47 7.83 -22.32 -5.82
N LYS A 48 7.95 -21.97 -7.10
CA LYS A 48 9.15 -21.35 -7.67
C LYS A 48 8.97 -19.87 -8.01
N THR A 49 7.73 -19.42 -8.18
CA THR A 49 7.42 -18.04 -8.56
C THR A 49 6.56 -17.34 -7.52
N GLN A 50 6.59 -16.00 -7.52
CA GLN A 50 5.73 -15.18 -6.68
C GLN A 50 4.24 -15.47 -6.95
N GLN A 51 3.85 -15.62 -8.22
CA GLN A 51 2.46 -15.92 -8.59
C GLN A 51 2.01 -17.26 -8.00
N GLN A 52 2.87 -18.28 -8.00
CA GLN A 52 2.59 -19.56 -7.36
C GLN A 52 2.47 -19.41 -5.84
N ALA A 53 3.34 -18.62 -5.21
CA ALA A 53 3.28 -18.37 -3.78
C ALA A 53 1.98 -17.63 -3.37
N VAL A 54 1.57 -16.63 -4.16
CA VAL A 54 0.28 -15.95 -3.99
C VAL A 54 -0.88 -16.92 -4.17
N ALA A 55 -0.84 -17.77 -5.20
CA ALA A 55 -1.90 -18.76 -5.44
C ALA A 55 -2.06 -19.72 -4.26
N VAL A 56 -0.96 -20.26 -3.71
CA VAL A 56 -0.98 -21.13 -2.53
C VAL A 56 -1.58 -20.40 -1.32
N PHE A 57 -1.16 -19.16 -1.07
CA PHE A 57 -1.73 -18.39 0.03
C PHE A 57 -3.23 -18.12 -0.16
N THR A 58 -3.64 -17.69 -1.36
CA THR A 58 -5.04 -17.41 -1.70
C THR A 58 -5.91 -18.66 -1.56
N GLU A 59 -5.43 -19.82 -1.98
CA GLU A 59 -6.14 -21.09 -1.82
C GLU A 59 -6.32 -21.46 -0.34
N CYS A 60 -5.22 -21.45 0.42
CA CYS A 60 -5.26 -21.77 1.85
C CYS A 60 -6.14 -20.80 2.65
N PHE A 61 -6.10 -19.51 2.32
CA PHE A 61 -6.93 -18.51 2.94
C PHE A 61 -8.41 -18.64 2.51
N GLY A 62 -8.66 -18.86 1.22
CA GLY A 62 -9.99 -18.95 0.62
C GLY A 62 -10.84 -20.09 1.19
N ASN A 63 -10.22 -21.21 1.51
CA ASN A 63 -10.87 -22.37 2.15
C ASN A 63 -11.38 -22.08 3.58
N HIS A 64 -10.98 -20.95 4.17
CA HIS A 64 -11.32 -20.58 5.54
C HIS A 64 -12.04 -19.22 5.63
N THR A 65 -12.67 -18.77 4.54
CA THR A 65 -13.46 -17.53 4.48
C THR A 65 -14.57 -17.46 5.52
N ALA A 66 -15.16 -18.58 5.92
CA ALA A 66 -16.14 -18.63 7.01
C ALA A 66 -15.54 -18.22 8.37
N LEU A 67 -14.27 -18.57 8.64
CA LEU A 67 -13.56 -18.14 9.85
C LEU A 67 -13.23 -16.64 9.77
N LEU A 68 -12.87 -16.12 8.58
CA LEU A 68 -12.69 -14.68 8.38
C LEU A 68 -13.97 -13.88 8.72
N MET A 69 -15.14 -14.37 8.32
CA MET A 69 -16.41 -13.72 8.68
C MET A 69 -16.64 -13.72 10.19
N LYS A 70 -16.34 -14.83 10.88
CA LYS A 70 -16.39 -14.88 12.36
C LYS A 70 -15.43 -13.89 13.02
N VAL A 71 -14.23 -13.70 12.45
CA VAL A 71 -13.29 -12.67 12.94
C VAL A 71 -13.88 -11.28 12.79
N ALA A 72 -14.55 -10.99 11.66
CA ALA A 72 -15.23 -9.71 11.47
C ALA A 72 -16.37 -9.52 12.49
N ASP A 73 -17.18 -10.56 12.72
CA ASP A 73 -18.27 -10.55 13.69
C ASP A 73 -17.76 -10.31 15.13
N GLU A 74 -16.74 -11.05 15.57
CA GLU A 74 -16.10 -10.90 16.89
C GLU A 74 -15.47 -9.52 17.09
N ARG A 75 -15.01 -8.90 16.01
CA ARG A 75 -14.44 -7.55 16.01
C ARG A 75 -15.46 -6.45 15.72
N HIS A 76 -16.75 -6.81 15.58
CA HIS A 76 -17.84 -5.91 15.24
C HIS A 76 -17.59 -5.08 13.98
N VAL A 77 -16.95 -5.69 12.98
CA VAL A 77 -16.66 -5.08 11.68
C VAL A 77 -17.70 -5.53 10.66
N ASP A 78 -18.34 -4.57 10.01
CA ASP A 78 -19.20 -4.83 8.85
C ASP A 78 -18.36 -5.35 7.67
N ALA A 79 -18.72 -6.52 7.14
CA ALA A 79 -18.04 -7.14 6.02
C ALA A 79 -18.09 -6.31 4.72
N THR A 80 -19.03 -5.36 4.61
CA THR A 80 -19.10 -4.41 3.48
C THR A 80 -18.10 -3.26 3.61
N ASN A 81 -17.53 -3.04 4.80
CA ASN A 81 -16.49 -2.04 5.01
C ASN A 81 -15.14 -2.55 4.52
N ALA A 82 -14.84 -2.29 3.25
CA ALA A 82 -13.61 -2.74 2.60
C ALA A 82 -12.33 -2.32 3.33
N SER A 83 -12.29 -1.12 3.92
CA SER A 83 -11.11 -0.64 4.66
C SER A 83 -10.90 -1.43 5.96
N ALA A 84 -11.98 -1.68 6.70
CA ALA A 84 -11.92 -2.44 7.95
C ALA A 84 -11.59 -3.92 7.69
N MET A 85 -12.19 -4.51 6.65
CA MET A 85 -11.88 -5.88 6.23
C MET A 85 -10.44 -6.03 5.74
N ARG A 86 -9.90 -5.02 5.04
CA ARG A 86 -8.48 -4.97 4.68
C ARG A 86 -7.60 -4.96 5.93
N GLN A 87 -7.95 -4.18 6.95
CA GLN A 87 -7.19 -4.16 8.20
C GLN A 87 -7.24 -5.50 8.94
N ILE A 88 -8.39 -6.20 8.93
CA ILE A 88 -8.47 -7.57 9.45
C ILE A 88 -7.48 -8.48 8.70
N GLY A 89 -7.45 -8.44 7.37
CA GLY A 89 -6.50 -9.23 6.58
C GLY A 89 -5.03 -8.92 6.90
N VAL A 90 -4.70 -7.65 7.13
CA VAL A 90 -3.35 -7.24 7.57
C VAL A 90 -3.02 -7.80 8.95
N ASP A 91 -3.94 -7.66 9.91
CA ASP A 91 -3.75 -8.14 11.28
C ASP A 91 -3.55 -9.67 11.31
N VAL A 92 -4.38 -10.42 10.56
CA VAL A 92 -4.26 -11.89 10.40
C VAL A 92 -2.90 -12.27 9.79
N GLY A 93 -2.48 -11.57 8.73
CA GLY A 93 -1.17 -11.80 8.10
C GLY A 93 0.01 -11.52 9.05
N MET A 94 -0.10 -10.48 9.88
CA MET A 94 0.90 -10.17 10.91
C MET A 94 0.91 -11.20 12.03
N ASN A 95 -0.25 -11.72 12.42
CA ASN A 95 -0.34 -12.75 13.43
C ASN A 95 0.22 -14.08 12.91
N LEU A 96 -0.02 -14.44 11.64
CA LEU A 96 0.66 -15.57 10.99
C LEU A 96 2.20 -15.45 10.99
N LEU A 97 2.74 -14.23 10.89
CA LEU A 97 4.19 -13.98 11.01
C LEU A 97 4.70 -14.12 12.44
N ARG A 98 3.87 -13.78 13.43
CA ARG A 98 4.20 -13.86 14.87
C ARG A 98 4.06 -15.27 15.42
N THR A 99 3.09 -16.04 14.91
CA THR A 99 2.99 -17.46 15.17
C THR A 99 4.19 -18.17 14.56
N GLU A 100 4.66 -19.27 15.15
CA GLU A 100 5.81 -20.07 14.70
C GLU A 100 5.53 -20.85 13.39
N CYS A 101 4.83 -20.23 12.43
CA CYS A 101 4.48 -20.81 11.15
C CYS A 101 5.62 -20.63 10.13
N ASP A 102 6.65 -21.47 10.24
CA ASP A 102 7.82 -21.43 9.36
C ASP A 102 7.48 -21.53 7.87
N ALA A 103 6.47 -22.33 7.52
CA ALA A 103 6.01 -22.50 6.15
C ALA A 103 5.43 -21.18 5.59
N TYR A 104 4.61 -20.49 6.37
CA TYR A 104 4.09 -19.18 5.99
C TYR A 104 5.20 -18.11 5.95
N ARG A 105 6.20 -18.14 6.84
CA ARG A 105 7.34 -17.21 6.78
C ARG A 105 8.12 -17.37 5.48
N LYS A 106 8.39 -18.61 5.04
CA LYS A 106 9.03 -18.90 3.75
C LYS A 106 8.16 -18.45 2.57
N LEU A 107 6.87 -18.77 2.59
CA LEU A 107 5.91 -18.38 1.56
C LEU A 107 5.83 -16.84 1.45
N SER A 108 5.74 -16.15 2.58
CA SER A 108 5.71 -14.69 2.67
C SER A 108 7.00 -14.07 2.13
N ALA A 109 8.15 -14.68 2.41
CA ALA A 109 9.41 -14.24 1.82
C ALA A 109 9.41 -14.39 0.29
N MET A 110 8.86 -15.47 -0.27
CA MET A 110 8.71 -15.63 -1.73
C MET A 110 7.74 -14.60 -2.33
N ILE A 111 6.64 -14.31 -1.65
CA ILE A 111 5.69 -13.25 -2.04
C ILE A 111 6.40 -11.88 -1.99
N ALA A 112 7.30 -11.70 -1.01
CA ALA A 112 8.07 -10.48 -0.80
C ALA A 112 9.36 -10.40 -1.63
N GLN A 113 9.81 -11.46 -2.31
CA GLN A 113 11.04 -11.43 -3.12
C GLN A 113 10.92 -10.50 -4.33
N ASN A 114 9.70 -10.23 -4.80
CA ASN A 114 9.41 -9.13 -5.71
C ASN A 114 8.91 -7.87 -5.00
N LYS A 115 8.75 -7.87 -3.67
CA LYS A 115 8.50 -6.67 -2.86
C LYS A 115 9.76 -5.99 -2.32
N VAL A 116 10.89 -6.69 -2.23
CA VAL A 116 12.20 -6.04 -2.13
C VAL A 116 12.58 -5.37 -3.47
N ASN A 117 12.02 -5.86 -4.59
CA ASN A 117 11.96 -5.16 -5.89
C ASN A 117 10.66 -4.35 -6.11
N GLN A 118 9.73 -4.33 -5.15
CA GLN A 118 8.76 -3.24 -4.94
C GLN A 118 9.21 -2.40 -3.74
N GLN A 119 10.50 -2.11 -3.68
CA GLN A 119 10.88 -0.74 -3.40
C GLN A 119 10.05 0.10 -4.35
N SER A 120 9.21 0.99 -3.80
CA SER A 120 8.30 1.86 -4.54
C SER A 120 8.78 2.07 -5.99
N SER A 121 8.17 1.39 -6.97
CA SER A 121 8.51 1.62 -8.40
C SER A 121 8.23 3.08 -8.81
N GLU A 122 7.61 3.81 -7.88
CA GLU A 122 7.64 5.25 -7.73
C GLU A 122 9.08 5.79 -7.69
N ARG A 123 9.47 6.33 -8.84
CA ARG A 123 10.64 7.20 -8.95
C ARG A 123 10.15 8.64 -8.89
N SER A 124 11.07 9.56 -8.65
CA SER A 124 10.75 10.98 -8.69
C SER A 124 11.74 11.71 -9.57
N ASP A 125 11.20 12.62 -10.37
CA ASP A 125 11.98 13.55 -11.18
C ASP A 125 11.60 14.98 -10.75
N GLU A 126 12.57 15.88 -10.79
CA GLU A 126 12.40 17.30 -10.47
C GLU A 126 12.67 18.16 -11.71
N GLY A 127 11.89 19.22 -11.89
CA GLY A 127 12.07 20.08 -13.05
C GLY A 127 11.06 21.22 -13.12
N LYS A 128 11.24 22.07 -14.13
CA LYS A 128 10.29 23.16 -14.44
C LYS A 128 9.15 22.62 -15.28
N LEU A 129 7.91 22.87 -14.88
CA LEU A 129 6.75 22.54 -15.69
C LEU A 129 6.67 23.49 -16.89
N ILE A 130 6.84 22.96 -18.09
CA ILE A 130 6.92 23.78 -19.31
C ILE A 130 5.68 23.70 -20.19
N ARG A 131 4.96 22.56 -20.20
CA ARG A 131 3.71 22.38 -20.98
C ARG A 131 2.90 21.17 -20.53
N ILE A 132 1.68 21.09 -21.05
CA ILE A 132 0.88 19.86 -21.12
C ILE A 132 0.68 19.50 -22.59
N ASP A 133 1.10 18.31 -22.98
CA ASP A 133 0.82 17.76 -24.31
C ASP A 133 -0.51 16.99 -24.26
N ASN A 134 -1.35 17.13 -25.29
CA ASN A 134 -2.56 16.33 -25.47
C ASN A 134 -2.40 15.41 -26.69
N LYS A 135 -2.24 14.11 -26.44
CA LYS A 135 -2.03 13.07 -27.46
C LYS A 135 -3.02 11.91 -27.25
N GLY A 136 -4.29 12.24 -26.99
CA GLY A 136 -5.33 11.28 -26.56
C GLY A 136 -5.40 11.11 -25.04
N PHE A 137 -4.25 11.20 -24.37
CA PHE A 137 -4.14 11.49 -22.94
C PHE A 137 -3.35 12.78 -22.72
N ASN A 138 -3.49 13.35 -21.53
CA ASN A 138 -2.67 14.48 -21.11
C ASN A 138 -1.30 13.99 -20.62
N TYR A 139 -0.25 14.73 -20.97
CA TYR A 139 1.11 14.48 -20.48
C TYR A 139 1.66 15.75 -19.86
N LEU A 140 2.10 15.69 -18.60
CA LEU A 140 2.87 16.78 -18.01
C LEU A 140 4.31 16.69 -18.55
N VAL A 141 4.88 17.82 -18.97
CA VAL A 141 6.27 17.88 -19.45
C VAL A 141 7.10 18.74 -18.50
N LEU A 142 8.12 18.12 -17.90
CA LEU A 142 9.12 18.82 -17.10
C LEU A 142 10.41 19.03 -17.91
N LEU A 143 11.03 20.18 -17.74
CA LEU A 143 12.41 20.44 -18.13
C LEU A 143 13.32 20.29 -16.90
N ASP A 144 14.23 19.33 -16.93
CA ASP A 144 15.21 19.14 -15.85
C ASP A 144 16.34 20.18 -15.91
N ASP A 145 17.29 20.07 -14.98
CA ASP A 145 18.42 21.00 -14.89
C ASP A 145 19.42 20.84 -16.06
N ASP A 146 19.47 19.64 -16.67
CA ASP A 146 20.23 19.33 -17.87
C ASP A 146 19.57 19.83 -19.17
N LYS A 147 18.42 20.53 -19.08
CA LYS A 147 17.59 20.96 -20.22
C LYS A 147 17.00 19.81 -21.03
N LYS A 148 16.83 18.63 -20.43
CA LYS A 148 16.12 17.51 -21.04
C LYS A 148 14.66 17.55 -20.65
N GLU A 149 13.81 17.24 -21.62
CA GLU A 149 12.37 17.16 -21.42
C GLU A 149 11.97 15.74 -21.03
N HIS A 150 11.19 15.64 -19.96
CA HIS A 150 10.60 14.39 -19.50
C HIS A 150 9.09 14.49 -19.54
N SER A 151 8.44 13.51 -20.17
CA SER A 151 6.98 13.44 -20.30
C SER A 151 6.40 12.38 -19.37
N TYR A 152 5.32 12.72 -18.67
CA TYR A 152 4.64 11.85 -17.72
C TYR A 152 3.17 11.75 -18.05
N LEU A 153 2.68 10.52 -18.21
CA LEU A 153 1.29 10.22 -18.54
C LEU A 153 0.37 10.52 -17.35
N TRP A 154 -0.63 11.36 -17.61
CA TRP A 154 -1.76 11.57 -16.73
C TRP A 154 -2.89 10.60 -17.11
N LEU A 155 -2.91 9.44 -16.47
CA LEU A 155 -3.92 8.39 -16.70
C LEU A 155 -5.09 8.45 -15.72
N GLU A 156 -4.80 8.74 -14.45
CA GLU A 156 -5.76 8.71 -13.33
C GLU A 156 -5.72 10.05 -12.56
N GLN A 157 -6.70 10.29 -11.70
CA GLN A 157 -6.58 11.36 -10.71
C GLN A 157 -5.43 11.03 -9.74
N PHE A 158 -4.58 12.01 -9.47
CA PHE A 158 -3.43 11.87 -8.56
C PHE A 158 -3.33 13.05 -7.60
N ALA A 159 -2.55 12.89 -6.53
CA ALA A 159 -2.34 13.96 -5.55
C ALA A 159 -1.62 15.16 -6.19
N GLY A 160 -2.23 16.35 -6.18
CA GLY A 160 -1.69 17.55 -6.82
C GLY A 160 -2.24 17.84 -8.22
N SER A 161 -3.06 16.93 -8.78
CA SER A 161 -3.65 17.06 -10.12
C SER A 161 -4.61 18.25 -10.26
N GLU A 162 -5.26 18.66 -9.16
CA GLU A 162 -6.21 19.77 -9.11
C GLU A 162 -5.62 21.10 -9.60
N LYS A 163 -4.30 21.26 -9.51
CA LYS A 163 -3.57 22.46 -9.97
C LYS A 163 -3.53 22.62 -11.48
N PHE A 164 -3.85 21.55 -12.22
CA PHE A 164 -3.65 21.46 -13.66
C PHE A 164 -4.95 21.19 -14.44
N VAL A 165 -6.09 21.06 -13.76
CA VAL A 165 -7.39 20.79 -14.38
C VAL A 165 -7.78 21.85 -15.41
N ASN A 166 -7.40 23.11 -15.16
CA ASN A 166 -7.65 24.23 -16.06
C ASN A 166 -6.41 24.58 -16.93
N GLY A 167 -5.52 23.61 -17.15
CA GLY A 167 -4.24 23.80 -17.83
C GLY A 167 -3.13 24.28 -16.90
N ILE A 168 -2.00 24.69 -17.48
CA ILE A 168 -0.78 24.99 -16.69
C ILE A 168 -0.63 26.44 -16.25
N GLY A 169 -1.48 27.38 -16.68
CA GLY A 169 -1.29 28.83 -16.61
C GLY A 169 -0.43 29.34 -15.44
N ALA A 170 -0.99 29.40 -14.23
CA ALA A 170 -0.30 29.92 -13.04
C ALA A 170 0.87 29.03 -12.55
N ASN A 171 1.05 27.84 -13.12
CA ASN A 171 2.07 26.86 -12.79
C ASN A 171 3.17 26.75 -13.85
N LEU A 172 3.05 27.48 -14.97
CA LEU A 172 4.06 27.53 -16.02
C LEU A 172 5.41 28.01 -15.45
N ASN A 173 6.48 27.33 -15.81
CA ASN A 173 7.87 27.55 -15.40
C ASN A 173 8.15 27.40 -13.89
N LYS A 174 7.17 27.03 -13.07
CA LYS A 174 7.41 26.69 -11.66
C LYS A 174 8.06 25.32 -11.54
N ARG A 175 8.86 25.13 -10.48
CA ARG A 175 9.51 23.85 -10.20
C ARG A 175 8.57 22.93 -9.44
N PHE A 176 8.58 21.67 -9.84
CA PHE A 176 7.81 20.60 -9.22
C PHE A 176 8.64 19.34 -9.13
N LYS A 177 8.29 18.52 -8.15
CA LYS A 177 8.67 17.11 -8.06
C LYS A 177 7.49 16.28 -8.54
N ILE A 178 7.73 15.42 -9.52
CA ILE A 178 6.75 14.43 -10.00
C ILE A 178 7.17 13.06 -9.51
N THR A 179 6.29 12.40 -8.78
CA THR A 179 6.42 10.99 -8.44
C THR A 179 5.67 10.16 -9.46
N TRP A 180 6.30 9.12 -10.00
CA TRP A 180 5.79 8.35 -11.12
C TRP A 180 6.19 6.88 -11.04
N LYS A 181 5.38 5.99 -11.61
CA LYS A 181 5.71 4.57 -11.79
C LYS A 181 5.76 4.23 -13.28
N GLU A 182 6.56 3.25 -13.63
CA GLU A 182 6.56 2.72 -15.00
C GLU A 182 5.36 1.79 -15.19
N ILE A 183 4.63 1.98 -16.29
CA ILE A 183 3.53 1.10 -16.71
C ILE A 183 3.67 0.76 -18.18
N GLU A 184 3.05 -0.34 -18.60
CA GLU A 184 2.92 -0.69 -20.01
C GLU A 184 1.54 -0.29 -20.52
N VAL A 185 1.49 0.47 -21.62
CA VAL A 185 0.26 0.86 -22.29
C VAL A 185 0.21 0.29 -23.70
N PHE A 186 -0.94 -0.25 -24.10
CA PHE A 186 -1.16 -0.71 -25.46
C PHE A 186 -1.44 0.48 -26.38
N LEU A 187 -0.64 0.62 -27.45
CA LEU A 187 -0.81 1.65 -28.47
C LEU A 187 -1.38 1.00 -29.75
N PRO A 188 -2.67 1.22 -30.09
CA PRO A 188 -3.30 0.59 -31.24
C PRO A 188 -2.60 0.89 -32.57
N VAL A 189 -2.11 2.12 -32.75
CA VAL A 189 -1.41 2.56 -33.96
C VAL A 189 -0.12 1.76 -34.19
N ALA A 190 0.57 1.41 -33.10
CA ALA A 190 1.81 0.65 -33.13
C ALA A 190 1.60 -0.87 -32.95
N LYS A 191 0.36 -1.30 -32.72
CA LYS A 191 -0.03 -2.71 -32.49
C LYS A 191 0.82 -3.41 -31.41
N GLY A 192 1.17 -2.69 -30.34
CA GLY A 192 2.07 -3.21 -29.30
C GLY A 192 1.98 -2.46 -27.97
N TYR A 193 2.65 -3.00 -26.95
CA TYR A 193 2.79 -2.39 -25.63
C TYR A 193 4.06 -1.55 -25.55
N TYR A 194 3.98 -0.42 -24.86
CA TYR A 194 5.09 0.48 -24.64
C TYR A 194 5.17 0.90 -23.17
N ALA A 195 6.38 0.89 -22.63
CA ALA A 195 6.65 1.40 -21.29
C ALA A 195 6.51 2.94 -21.27
N THR A 196 5.83 3.46 -20.25
CA THR A 196 5.64 4.90 -20.04
C THR A 196 5.61 5.23 -18.55
N LYS A 197 5.89 6.50 -18.20
CA LYS A 197 5.89 6.99 -16.83
C LYS A 197 4.50 7.49 -16.45
N GLN A 198 3.75 6.78 -15.63
CA GLN A 198 2.46 7.23 -15.08
C GLN A 198 2.67 8.09 -13.83
N ILE A 199 2.00 9.24 -13.77
CA ILE A 199 2.03 10.13 -12.60
C ILE A 199 1.28 9.51 -11.41
N ILE A 200 1.89 9.58 -10.23
CA ILE A 200 1.33 9.18 -8.93
C ILE A 200 1.11 10.38 -8.01
N ALA A 201 1.98 11.38 -8.05
CA ALA A 201 1.82 12.62 -7.30
C ALA A 201 2.62 13.76 -7.91
N VAL A 202 2.19 14.99 -7.64
CA VAL A 202 2.91 16.23 -7.97
C VAL A 202 2.94 17.16 -6.78
N SER A 203 4.14 17.59 -6.38
CA SER A 203 4.33 18.57 -5.31
C SER A 203 5.20 19.74 -5.78
N PRO A 204 4.89 20.98 -5.37
CA PRO A 204 5.76 22.11 -5.63
C PRO A 204 7.11 21.91 -4.92
N LEU A 205 8.17 22.45 -5.51
CA LEU A 205 9.50 22.57 -4.91
C LEU A 205 9.74 23.99 -4.41
#